data_AF-A0A2T7PCD3-F1
#
_entry.id   AF-A0A2T7PCD3-F1
#
_cell.length_a   1.000
_cell.length_b   1.000
_cell.length_c   1.000
_cell.angle_alpha   90.00
_cell.angle_beta   90.00
_cell.angle_gamma   90.00
#
_symmetry.space_group_name_H-M   'P 1'
#
loop_
_entity.id
_entity.type
_entity.pdbx_description
1 polymer ?
#
loop_
_entity_poly.entity_id
_entity_poly.type
_entity_poly.pdbx_seq_one_letter_code
_entity_poly.pdbx_strand_id
1 'polypeptide(L)'
;MAAENIHVRLCLQDIIKLDLEAKALIQDIKDHADTVDSLDYFSTQAREKLKTLREKIDDLEQLGHEQDQESDKNAILANVKTLKQTLSGTLSSLRQANLSSQLTIDKKTKEQLMFGSSQIRHRAHGNKETLAKMAVDITESLLSLNRTIAGQVTHSESTMTALGEYRESPSQFIAVSISDAG
;
A
#
# COMPACT_ATOMS: atom_id res chain seq x y z
N MET A 1 -9.24 -16.81 -22.61
CA MET A 1 -10.09 -15.62 -22.82
C MET A 1 -11.26 -15.47 -21.84
N ALA A 2 -12.38 -16.21 -21.93
CA ALA A 2 -13.55 -15.96 -21.05
C ALA A 2 -13.32 -16.31 -19.57
N ALA A 3 -12.61 -17.40 -19.29
CA ALA A 3 -12.26 -17.81 -17.93
C ALA A 3 -11.25 -16.85 -17.28
N GLU A 4 -10.17 -16.46 -17.99
CA GLU A 4 -9.21 -15.44 -17.53
C GLU A 4 -9.90 -14.12 -17.17
N ASN A 5 -10.84 -13.66 -18.00
CA ASN A 5 -11.56 -12.41 -17.75
C ASN A 5 -12.45 -12.49 -16.48
N ILE A 6 -13.01 -13.68 -16.18
CA ILE A 6 -13.76 -13.92 -14.93
C ILE A 6 -12.82 -13.87 -13.72
N HIS A 7 -11.63 -14.49 -13.79
CA HIS A 7 -10.66 -14.48 -12.70
C HIS A 7 -10.18 -13.06 -12.38
N VAL A 8 -9.88 -12.25 -13.40
CA VAL A 8 -9.51 -10.84 -13.24
C VAL A 8 -10.63 -10.06 -12.53
N ARG A 9 -11.89 -10.26 -12.94
CA ARG A 9 -13.04 -9.59 -12.33
C ARG A 9 -13.26 -9.98 -10.87
N LEU A 10 -13.13 -11.27 -10.54
CA LEU A 10 -13.26 -11.76 -9.17
C LEU A 10 -12.15 -11.19 -8.28
N CYS A 11 -10.91 -11.19 -8.78
CA CYS A 11 -9.78 -10.60 -8.07
C CYS A 11 -10.00 -9.11 -7.79
N LEU A 12 -10.46 -8.34 -8.79
CA LEU A 12 -10.80 -6.92 -8.60
C LEU A 12 -11.92 -6.69 -7.56
N GLN A 13 -12.95 -7.55 -7.54
CA GLN A 13 -14.01 -7.45 -6.55
C GLN A 13 -13.49 -7.71 -5.13
N ASP A 14 -12.64 -8.71 -4.96
CA ASP A 14 -12.03 -9.02 -3.66
C ASP A 14 -11.13 -7.86 -3.18
N ILE A 15 -10.36 -7.26 -4.08
CA ILE A 15 -9.53 -6.09 -3.80
C ILE A 15 -10.40 -4.92 -3.31
N ILE A 16 -11.47 -4.59 -4.03
CA ILE A 16 -12.38 -3.49 -3.66
C ILE A 16 -13.00 -3.76 -2.29
N LYS A 17 -13.45 -5.00 -2.05
CA LYS A 17 -14.02 -5.40 -0.76
C LYS A 17 -13.03 -5.22 0.38
N LEU A 18 -11.80 -5.71 0.22
CA LEU A 18 -10.75 -5.60 1.23
C LEU A 18 -10.35 -4.14 1.51
N ASP A 19 -10.28 -3.29 0.48
CA ASP A 19 -9.99 -1.86 0.66
C ASP A 19 -11.11 -1.15 1.44
N LEU A 20 -12.38 -1.45 1.15
CA LEU A 20 -13.51 -0.90 1.91
C LEU A 20 -13.52 -1.38 3.37
N GLU A 21 -13.26 -2.67 3.61
CA GLU A 21 -13.15 -3.22 4.97
C GLU A 21 -12.00 -2.56 5.75
N ALA A 22 -10.84 -2.36 5.12
CA ALA A 22 -9.71 -1.67 5.74
C ALA A 22 -10.05 -0.20 6.07
N LYS A 23 -10.74 0.51 5.17
CA LYS A 23 -11.19 1.89 5.39
C LYS A 23 -12.23 1.99 6.52
N ALA A 24 -13.14 1.02 6.63
CA ALA A 24 -14.08 0.95 7.73
C ALA A 24 -13.37 0.79 9.08
N LEU A 25 -12.40 -0.13 9.17
CA LEU A 25 -11.60 -0.31 10.38
C LEU A 25 -10.79 0.94 10.75
N ILE A 26 -10.26 1.67 9.77
CA ILE A 26 -9.60 2.96 10.00
C ILE A 26 -10.57 3.99 10.57
N GLN A 27 -11.84 3.97 10.15
CA GLN A 27 -12.87 4.85 10.70
C GLN A 27 -13.23 4.44 12.13
N ASP A 28 -13.37 3.14 12.40
CA ASP A 28 -13.60 2.62 13.75
C ASP A 28 -12.46 3.02 14.72
N ILE A 29 -11.21 3.03 14.24
CA ILE A 29 -10.07 3.53 15.03
C ILE A 29 -10.26 5.00 15.42
N LYS A 30 -10.78 5.84 14.52
CA LYS A 30 -10.97 7.27 14.79
C LYS A 30 -12.14 7.53 15.73
N ASP A 31 -13.21 6.76 15.60
CA ASP A 31 -14.48 7.05 16.26
C ASP A 31 -14.70 6.24 17.55
N HIS A 32 -14.04 5.08 17.67
CA HIS A 32 -14.36 4.08 18.71
C HIS A 32 -13.14 3.59 19.50
N ALA A 33 -11.91 3.95 19.13
CA ALA A 33 -10.72 3.56 19.88
C ALA A 33 -10.49 4.44 21.13
N ASP A 34 -11.30 4.24 22.15
CA ASP A 34 -11.24 4.97 23.43
C ASP A 34 -10.22 4.40 24.43
N THR A 35 -9.74 3.18 24.18
CA THR A 35 -8.78 2.46 25.03
C THR A 35 -7.64 1.88 24.21
N VAL A 36 -6.50 1.64 24.84
CA VAL A 36 -5.33 1.01 24.18
C VAL A 36 -5.69 -0.37 23.62
N ASP A 37 -6.47 -1.16 24.35
CA ASP A 37 -6.87 -2.51 23.91
C ASP A 37 -7.78 -2.46 22.67
N SER A 38 -8.75 -1.53 22.65
CA SER A 38 -9.62 -1.34 21.47
C SER A 38 -8.82 -0.84 20.26
N LEU A 39 -7.86 0.06 20.48
CA LEU A 39 -6.98 0.56 19.44
C LEU A 39 -6.13 -0.56 18.84
N ASP A 40 -5.53 -1.41 19.68
CA ASP A 40 -4.71 -2.53 19.22
C ASP A 40 -5.54 -3.59 18.47
N TYR A 41 -6.76 -3.86 18.93
CA TYR A 41 -7.69 -4.76 18.25
C TYR A 41 -8.01 -4.29 16.83
N PHE A 42 -8.51 -3.06 16.66
CA PHE A 42 -8.84 -2.53 15.33
C PHE A 42 -7.58 -2.37 14.46
N SER A 43 -6.46 -1.95 15.04
CA SER A 43 -5.17 -1.84 14.34
C SER A 43 -4.68 -3.17 13.79
N THR A 44 -4.82 -4.24 14.57
CA THR A 44 -4.41 -5.59 14.14
C THR A 44 -5.28 -6.08 12.99
N GLN A 45 -6.60 -5.93 13.09
CA GLN A 45 -7.49 -6.30 11.99
C GLN A 45 -7.24 -5.47 10.72
N ALA A 46 -7.03 -4.15 10.85
CA ALA A 46 -6.72 -3.31 9.70
C ALA A 46 -5.42 -3.74 9.01
N ARG A 47 -4.40 -4.12 9.80
CA ARG A 47 -3.12 -4.63 9.27
C ARG A 47 -3.30 -5.94 8.51
N GLU A 48 -4.09 -6.88 9.04
CA GLU A 48 -4.37 -8.14 8.36
C GLU A 48 -5.08 -7.91 7.02
N LYS A 49 -6.10 -7.05 6.99
CA LYS A 49 -6.82 -6.70 5.76
C LYS A 49 -5.92 -6.06 4.72
N LEU A 50 -5.05 -5.13 5.13
CA LEU A 50 -4.09 -4.48 4.22
C LEU A 50 -3.03 -5.46 3.68
N LYS A 51 -2.62 -6.44 4.48
CA LYS A 51 -1.72 -7.51 4.04
C LYS A 51 -2.39 -8.35 2.95
N THR A 52 -3.61 -8.82 3.19
CA THR A 52 -4.36 -9.60 2.20
C THR A 52 -4.68 -8.79 0.94
N LEU A 53 -4.99 -7.50 1.09
CA LEU A 53 -5.22 -6.59 -0.04
C LEU A 53 -3.98 -6.49 -0.94
N ARG A 54 -2.78 -6.39 -0.34
CA ARG A 54 -1.52 -6.40 -1.10
C ARG A 54 -1.34 -7.72 -1.85
N GLU A 55 -1.50 -8.85 -1.18
CA GLU A 55 -1.37 -10.18 -1.79
C GLU A 55 -2.31 -10.31 -3.01
N LYS A 56 -3.54 -9.79 -2.90
CA LYS A 56 -4.49 -9.78 -4.03
C LYS A 56 -4.11 -8.84 -5.17
N ILE A 57 -3.49 -7.70 -4.87
CA ILE A 57 -2.95 -6.80 -5.91
C ILE A 57 -1.78 -7.47 -6.64
N ASP A 58 -0.93 -8.19 -5.91
CA ASP A 58 0.18 -8.96 -6.49
C ASP A 58 -0.36 -10.13 -7.35
N ASP A 59 -1.42 -10.83 -6.91
CA ASP A 59 -2.14 -11.84 -7.71
C ASP A 59 -2.69 -11.23 -9.02
N LEU A 60 -3.28 -10.04 -8.95
CA LEU A 60 -3.82 -9.34 -10.12
C LEU A 60 -2.72 -8.93 -11.11
N GLU A 61 -1.56 -8.52 -10.62
CA GLU A 61 -0.39 -8.20 -11.44
C GLU A 61 0.09 -9.44 -12.20
N GLN A 62 0.14 -10.59 -11.53
CA GLN A 62 0.47 -11.86 -12.16
C GLN A 62 -0.55 -12.23 -13.25
N LEU A 63 -1.86 -12.12 -12.98
CA LEU A 63 -2.91 -12.36 -13.98
C LEU A 63 -2.78 -11.43 -15.20
N GLY A 64 -2.28 -10.20 -15.01
CA GLY A 64 -1.98 -9.28 -16.10
C GLY A 64 -0.82 -9.75 -16.98
N HIS A 65 0.23 -10.31 -16.38
CA HIS A 65 1.38 -10.87 -17.10
C HIS A 65 1.05 -12.16 -17.85
N GLU A 66 0.02 -12.89 -17.43
CA GLU A 66 -0.47 -14.11 -18.07
C GLU A 66 -1.41 -13.83 -19.27
N GLN A 67 -1.79 -12.56 -19.54
CA GLN A 67 -2.64 -12.23 -20.69
C GLN A 67 -1.89 -12.33 -22.02
N ASP A 68 -2.49 -13.01 -23.00
CA ASP A 68 -1.97 -13.09 -24.37
C ASP A 68 -2.10 -11.77 -25.14
N GLN A 69 -3.12 -10.96 -24.83
CA GLN A 69 -3.40 -9.70 -25.50
C GLN A 69 -2.72 -8.54 -24.78
N GLU A 70 -1.83 -7.84 -25.49
CA GLU A 70 -1.07 -6.72 -24.93
C GLU A 70 -1.99 -5.56 -24.47
N SER A 71 -3.16 -5.37 -25.11
CA SER A 71 -4.16 -4.40 -24.66
C SER A 71 -4.72 -4.74 -23.28
N ASP A 72 -5.01 -6.02 -23.04
CA ASP A 72 -5.63 -6.50 -21.80
C ASP A 72 -4.61 -6.49 -20.67
N LYS A 73 -3.38 -6.93 -20.95
CA LYS A 73 -2.23 -6.79 -20.06
C LYS A 73 -2.04 -5.35 -19.62
N ASN A 74 -1.98 -4.40 -20.56
CA ASN A 74 -1.78 -2.99 -20.23
C ASN A 74 -2.95 -2.40 -19.42
N ALA A 75 -4.19 -2.81 -19.70
CA ALA A 75 -5.35 -2.39 -18.91
C ALA A 75 -5.28 -2.90 -17.46
N ILE A 76 -4.88 -4.15 -17.26
CA ILE A 76 -4.73 -4.74 -15.91
C ILE A 76 -3.58 -4.08 -15.15
N LEU A 77 -2.42 -3.90 -15.77
CA LEU A 77 -1.26 -3.27 -15.13
C LEU A 77 -1.52 -1.80 -14.78
N ALA A 78 -2.30 -1.08 -15.58
CA ALA A 78 -2.77 0.26 -15.25
C ALA A 78 -3.64 0.26 -13.98
N ASN A 79 -4.58 -0.69 -13.86
CA ASN A 79 -5.40 -0.85 -12.66
C ASN A 79 -4.54 -1.19 -11.43
N VAL A 80 -3.59 -2.12 -11.57
CA VAL A 80 -2.65 -2.49 -10.49
C VAL A 80 -1.89 -1.26 -10.00
N LYS A 81 -1.42 -0.39 -10.89
CA LYS A 81 -0.73 0.86 -10.52
C LYS A 81 -1.62 1.76 -9.66
N THR A 82 -2.87 1.98 -10.07
CA THR A 82 -3.83 2.79 -9.30
C THR A 82 -4.16 2.15 -7.95
N LEU A 83 -4.29 0.82 -7.89
CA LEU A 83 -4.53 0.08 -6.66
C LEU A 83 -3.35 0.17 -5.69
N LYS A 84 -2.10 0.07 -6.16
CA LYS A 84 -0.89 0.27 -5.35
C LYS A 84 -0.82 1.68 -4.77
N GLN A 85 -1.18 2.71 -5.54
CA GLN A 85 -1.28 4.09 -5.04
C GLN A 85 -2.36 4.24 -3.96
N THR A 86 -3.53 3.65 -4.19
CA THR A 86 -4.64 3.67 -3.23
C THR A 86 -4.25 2.98 -1.92
N LEU A 87 -3.61 1.80 -2.00
CA LEU A 87 -3.10 1.05 -0.84
C LEU A 87 -2.13 1.90 0.00
N SER A 88 -1.21 2.63 -0.64
CA SER A 88 -0.29 3.54 0.04
C SER A 88 -1.01 4.68 0.78
N GLY A 89 -2.05 5.24 0.17
CA GLY A 89 -2.93 6.22 0.80
C GLY A 89 -3.69 5.66 2.02
N THR A 90 -4.23 4.44 1.90
CA THR A 90 -4.93 3.75 3.00
C THR A 90 -3.97 3.44 4.16
N LEU A 91 -2.73 3.00 3.87
CA LEU A 91 -1.68 2.81 4.87
C LEU A 91 -1.33 4.10 5.64
N SER A 92 -1.20 5.22 4.91
CA SER A 92 -0.94 6.53 5.51
C SER A 92 -2.09 6.96 6.41
N SER A 93 -3.33 6.70 5.98
CA SER A 93 -4.54 6.99 6.76
C SER A 93 -4.63 6.17 8.04
N LEU A 94 -4.28 4.88 8.00
CA LEU A 94 -4.22 4.01 9.17
C LEU A 94 -3.19 4.53 10.19
N ARG A 95 -1.99 4.90 9.72
CA ARG A 95 -0.95 5.46 10.58
C ARG A 95 -1.42 6.74 11.28
N GLN A 96 -2.07 7.64 10.54
CA GLN A 96 -2.60 8.88 11.08
C GLN A 96 -3.71 8.63 12.10
N ALA A 97 -4.63 7.71 11.81
CA ALA A 97 -5.71 7.32 12.73
C ALA A 97 -5.13 6.77 14.04
N ASN A 98 -4.19 5.82 13.97
CA ASN A 98 -3.55 5.25 15.16
C ASN A 98 -2.83 6.30 16.01
N LEU A 99 -2.08 7.20 15.39
CA LEU A 99 -1.39 8.26 16.12
C LEU A 99 -2.38 9.21 16.79
N SER A 100 -3.44 9.62 16.08
CA SER A 100 -4.45 10.53 16.60
C SER A 100 -5.22 9.92 17.78
N SER A 101 -5.66 8.67 17.65
CA SER A 101 -6.39 7.97 18.71
C SER A 101 -5.50 7.72 19.93
N GLN A 102 -4.23 7.34 19.72
CA GLN A 102 -3.28 7.19 20.82
C GLN A 102 -3.04 8.50 21.57
N LEU A 103 -2.83 9.62 20.86
CA LEU A 103 -2.67 10.94 21.50
C LEU A 103 -3.90 11.34 22.32
N THR A 104 -5.09 10.97 21.84
CA THR A 104 -6.35 11.23 22.54
C THR A 104 -6.45 10.39 23.82
N ILE A 105 -6.11 9.10 23.74
CA ILE A 105 -6.04 8.19 24.89
C ILE A 105 -5.02 8.70 25.92
N ASP A 106 -3.82 9.09 25.49
CA ASP A 106 -2.76 9.59 26.37
C ASP A 106 -3.17 10.89 27.07
N LYS A 107 -3.82 11.80 26.33
CA LYS A 107 -4.36 13.04 26.90
C LYS A 107 -5.42 12.76 27.95
N LYS A 108 -6.39 11.90 27.65
CA LYS A 108 -7.45 11.47 28.59
C LYS A 108 -6.87 10.80 29.83
N THR A 109 -5.87 9.93 29.65
CA THR A 109 -5.16 9.27 30.75
C THR A 109 -4.43 10.29 31.62
N LYS A 110 -3.72 11.25 31.01
CA LYS A 110 -3.03 12.33 31.73
C LYS A 110 -4.02 13.22 32.50
N GLU A 111 -5.14 13.59 31.89
CA GLU A 111 -6.20 14.37 32.55
C GLU A 111 -6.78 13.60 33.73
N GLN A 112 -7.07 12.30 33.58
CA GLN A 112 -7.50 11.45 34.69
C GLN A 112 -6.46 11.37 35.82
N LEU A 113 -5.16 11.35 35.51
CA LEU A 113 -4.10 11.40 36.51
C LEU A 113 -3.99 12.77 37.19
N MET A 114 -4.23 13.87 36.47
CA MET A 114 -4.13 15.24 36.98
C MET A 114 -5.34 15.65 37.84
N PHE A 115 -6.53 15.13 37.52
CA PHE A 115 -7.79 15.44 38.22
C PHE A 115 -8.29 14.27 39.10
N GLY A 116 -7.57 13.15 39.11
CA GLY A 116 -7.85 11.97 39.92
C GLY A 116 -7.48 12.18 41.39
N SER A 117 -8.50 12.34 42.23
CA SER A 117 -8.40 12.38 43.69
C SER A 117 -7.81 11.08 44.28
N SER A 118 -6.74 11.21 45.06
CA SER A 118 -6.41 10.47 46.31
C SER A 118 -6.33 8.93 46.37
N GLN A 119 -6.75 8.16 45.37
CA GLN A 119 -6.76 6.70 45.45
C GLN A 119 -6.53 6.14 44.05
N ILE A 120 -5.36 5.56 43.79
CA ILE A 120 -5.11 4.38 42.92
C ILE A 120 -3.61 4.35 42.62
N ARG A 121 -2.89 3.64 43.49
CA ARG A 121 -1.58 3.05 43.17
C ARG A 121 -1.85 1.83 42.29
N HIS A 122 -1.84 1.99 40.97
CA HIS A 122 -1.54 0.87 40.09
C HIS A 122 -0.29 1.19 39.28
N ARG A 123 0.71 0.33 39.47
CA ARG A 123 2.07 0.44 38.98
C ARG A 123 2.09 0.48 37.45
N ALA A 124 2.52 1.60 36.88
CA ALA A 124 2.96 1.66 35.49
C ALA A 124 4.32 0.96 35.38
N HIS A 125 4.31 -0.36 35.21
CA HIS A 125 5.49 -1.12 34.80
C HIS A 125 5.15 -1.76 33.45
N GLY A 126 5.68 -1.20 32.35
CA GLY A 126 5.58 -1.85 31.04
C GLY A 126 5.72 -0.98 29.79
N ASN A 127 5.24 0.27 29.77
CA ASN A 127 4.82 0.81 28.46
C ASN A 127 5.85 1.61 27.65
N LYS A 128 7.05 1.95 28.16
CA LYS A 128 8.04 2.72 27.37
C LYS A 128 8.85 1.85 26.40
N GLU A 129 9.15 0.61 26.77
CA GLU A 129 9.93 -0.30 25.93
C GLU A 129 9.07 -0.90 24.80
N THR A 130 7.81 -1.23 25.10
CA THR A 130 6.82 -1.63 24.09
C THR A 130 6.51 -0.50 23.11
N LEU A 131 6.49 0.77 23.56
CA LEU A 131 6.32 1.95 22.70
C LEU A 131 7.42 2.05 21.64
N ALA A 132 8.68 1.90 22.07
CA ALA A 132 9.83 2.00 21.18
C ALA A 132 9.89 0.80 20.23
N LYS A 133 9.64 -0.41 20.72
CA LYS A 133 9.59 -1.62 19.89
C LYS A 133 8.47 -1.57 18.85
N MET A 134 7.24 -1.22 19.24
CA MET A 134 6.14 -1.10 18.28
C MET A 134 6.37 0.03 17.27
N ALA A 135 6.87 1.20 17.69
CA ALA A 135 7.17 2.29 16.77
C ALA A 135 8.32 1.93 15.80
N VAL A 136 9.34 1.20 16.26
CA VAL A 136 10.45 0.69 15.44
C VAL A 136 9.96 -0.38 14.48
N ASP A 137 9.20 -1.37 14.94
CA ASP A 137 8.66 -2.46 14.09
C ASP A 137 7.66 -1.93 13.04
N ILE A 138 6.82 -0.95 13.41
CA ILE A 138 5.91 -0.25 12.50
C ILE A 138 6.70 0.55 11.46
N THR A 139 7.74 1.28 11.88
CA THR A 139 8.56 2.10 10.99
C THR A 139 9.41 1.23 10.06
N GLU A 140 9.96 0.12 10.54
CA GLU A 140 10.82 -0.78 9.78
C GLU A 140 10.01 -1.63 8.79
N SER A 141 8.85 -2.17 9.19
CA SER A 141 7.95 -2.86 8.27
C SER A 141 7.38 -1.92 7.20
N LEU A 142 7.04 -0.66 7.56
CA LEU A 142 6.57 0.35 6.60
C LEU A 142 7.68 0.89 5.69
N LEU A 143 8.91 1.05 6.18
CA LEU A 143 10.06 1.46 5.37
C LEU A 143 10.51 0.34 4.44
N SER A 144 10.46 -0.91 4.89
CA SER A 144 10.67 -2.10 4.06
C SER A 144 9.61 -2.18 2.96
N LEU A 145 8.32 -2.04 3.30
CA LEU A 145 7.21 -1.97 2.35
C LEU A 145 7.38 -0.81 1.34
N ASN A 146 7.70 0.41 1.80
CA ASN A 146 7.89 1.56 0.91
C ASN A 146 9.16 1.43 0.04
N ARG A 147 10.26 0.81 0.52
CA ARG A 147 11.47 0.59 -0.29
C ARG A 147 11.24 -0.44 -1.40
N THR A 148 10.51 -1.52 -1.12
CA THR A 148 10.18 -2.53 -2.15
C THR A 148 9.21 -1.97 -3.19
N ILE A 149 8.18 -1.21 -2.77
CA ILE A 149 7.22 -0.57 -3.68
C ILE A 149 7.87 0.58 -4.48
N ALA A 150 8.68 1.44 -3.84
CA ALA A 150 9.40 2.51 -4.54
C ALA A 150 10.39 1.94 -5.55
N GLY A 151 11.16 0.90 -5.20
CA GLY A 151 12.11 0.26 -6.11
C GLY A 151 11.47 -0.34 -7.36
N GLN A 152 10.26 -0.90 -7.25
CA GLN A 152 9.50 -1.37 -8.42
C GLN A 152 8.99 -0.23 -9.31
N VAL A 153 8.62 0.92 -8.73
CA VAL A 153 8.21 2.11 -9.49
C VAL A 153 9.40 2.75 -10.21
N THR A 154 10.59 2.82 -9.60
CA THR A 154 11.79 3.41 -10.22
C THR A 154 12.39 2.53 -11.33
N HIS A 155 12.34 1.19 -11.20
CA HIS A 155 12.84 0.29 -12.24
C HIS A 155 11.95 0.31 -13.50
N SER A 156 10.65 0.57 -13.33
CA SER A 156 9.67 0.73 -14.42
C SER A 156 9.88 2.02 -15.23
N GLU A 157 10.28 3.13 -14.61
CA GLU A 157 10.60 4.39 -15.31
C GLU A 157 11.82 4.22 -16.24
N SER A 158 12.85 3.49 -15.80
CA SER A 158 14.03 3.21 -16.62
C SER A 158 13.72 2.29 -17.81
N THR A 159 12.81 1.32 -17.67
CA THR A 159 12.41 0.44 -18.79
C THR A 159 11.51 1.17 -19.79
N MET A 160 10.63 2.07 -19.33
CA MET A 160 9.82 2.91 -20.21
C MET A 160 10.66 3.91 -21.00
N THR A 161 11.68 4.50 -20.38
CA THR A 161 12.61 5.42 -21.07
C THR A 161 13.47 4.67 -22.08
N ALA A 162 13.99 3.49 -21.73
CA ALA A 162 14.79 2.67 -22.66
C ALA A 162 13.98 2.20 -23.90
N LEU A 163 12.69 1.88 -23.73
CA LEU A 163 11.81 1.53 -24.86
C LEU A 163 11.33 2.75 -25.66
N GLY A 164 11.31 3.94 -25.05
CA GLY A 164 11.06 5.21 -25.73
C GLY A 164 12.26 5.67 -26.57
N GLU A 165 13.48 5.50 -26.07
CA GLU A 165 14.72 5.87 -26.76
C GLU A 165 14.99 4.98 -28.00
N TYR A 166 14.59 3.71 -27.98
CA TYR A 166 14.68 2.83 -29.16
C TYR A 166 13.68 3.15 -30.28
N ARG A 167 12.67 4.02 -30.02
CA ARG A 167 11.68 4.42 -31.04
C ARG A 167 12.09 5.65 -31.86
N GLU A 168 13.19 6.30 -31.49
CA GLU A 168 13.73 7.51 -32.13
C GLU A 168 15.08 7.24 -32.83
N SER A 169 15.28 6.05 -33.43
CA SER A 169 16.33 5.85 -34.43
C SER A 169 15.71 5.81 -35.84
N PRO A 170 15.74 6.93 -36.60
CA PRO A 170 15.38 6.91 -38.01
C PRO A 170 16.29 5.97 -38.78
N SER A 171 15.66 5.09 -39.56
CA SER A 171 16.25 4.21 -40.54
C SER A 171 17.36 4.89 -41.36
N GLN A 172 18.62 4.51 -41.11
CA GLN A 172 19.71 4.70 -42.07
C GLN A 172 19.96 3.38 -42.83
N PHE A 173 19.09 3.15 -43.81
CA PHE A 173 19.30 2.29 -44.98
C PHE A 173 18.29 2.86 -45.99
N ILE A 174 18.62 3.48 -47.13
CA ILE A 174 19.44 3.03 -48.26
C ILE A 174 19.75 4.29 -49.10
N ALA A 175 21.01 4.49 -49.48
CA ALA A 175 21.35 5.23 -50.70
C ALA A 175 22.65 4.65 -51.27
N VAL A 176 22.52 3.50 -51.94
CA VAL A 176 23.54 3.02 -52.87
C VAL A 176 23.39 3.87 -54.13
N SER A 177 24.22 4.89 -54.27
CA SER A 177 24.37 5.66 -55.51
C SER A 177 25.28 4.90 -56.47
N ILE A 178 24.69 4.04 -57.29
CA ILE A 178 25.25 3.66 -58.59
C ILE A 178 24.83 4.77 -59.56
N SER A 179 25.78 5.61 -59.99
CA SER A 179 25.83 6.21 -61.33
C SER A 179 26.94 7.27 -61.37
N ASP A 180 28.13 6.90 -61.84
CA ASP A 180 28.77 7.72 -62.88
C ASP A 180 29.71 6.85 -63.72
N ALA A 181 29.25 6.55 -64.92
CA ALA A 181 30.05 6.11 -66.06
C ALA A 181 30.03 7.29 -67.02
N GLY A 182 31.20 7.88 -67.26
CA GLY A 182 31.43 9.03 -68.14
C GLY A 182 32.88 9.47 -68.08
#